data_AF-B0XI63-F1
#
_entry.id   AF-B0XI63-F1
#
_cell.length_a   1.000
_cell.length_b   1.000
_cell.length_c   1.000
_cell.angle_alpha   90.00
_cell.angle_beta   90.00
_cell.angle_gamma   90.00
#
_symmetry.space_group_name_H-M   'P 1'
#
loop_
_entity.id
_entity.type
_entity.pdbx_description
1 polymer ?
#
loop_
_entity_poly.entity_id
_entity_poly.type
_entity_poly.pdbx_seq_one_letter_code
_entity_poly.pdbx_strand_id
1 'polypeptide(L)'
;MYDWYRDLMDNKSDPRVADWPMMSSPVPTLALCIFYAYFSKSLAPKLMEKRKPMDLRNFLVVYNLFQTIFSTWIFYEYLQSGWWGHYSFRCQPVDYSNNPLALRMARTCWWYYISKFTEFFDTLFFILRKKYQHVSTLHVIHHGCMPFSVWMGMKFAPGSGAKPVPGYYRLVLV
;
A
#
# COMPACT_ATOMS: atom_id res chain seq x y z
N MET A 1 25.74 4.76 8.33
CA MET A 1 24.58 4.25 7.54
C MET A 1 23.81 3.21 8.33
N TYR A 2 24.49 2.24 8.93
CA TYR A 2 23.88 1.26 9.82
C TYR A 2 23.21 1.87 11.06
N ASP A 3 23.88 2.83 11.73
CA ASP A 3 23.35 3.41 12.98
C ASP A 3 22.12 4.29 12.77
N TRP A 4 22.03 5.02 11.65
CA TRP A 4 20.82 5.79 11.33
C TRP A 4 19.64 4.87 11.03
N TYR A 5 19.88 3.74 10.35
CA TYR A 5 18.82 2.79 9.99
C TYR A 5 18.27 2.14 11.26
N ARG A 6 19.14 1.77 12.19
CA ARG A 6 18.74 1.26 13.51
C ARG A 6 18.01 2.32 14.33
N ASP A 7 18.49 3.55 14.38
CA ASP A 7 17.77 4.63 15.08
C ASP A 7 16.36 4.86 14.49
N LEU A 8 16.25 4.86 13.17
CA LEU A 8 14.97 5.04 12.49
C LEU A 8 14.00 3.87 12.76
N MET A 9 14.50 2.63 12.73
CA MET A 9 13.67 1.44 12.90
C MET A 9 13.37 1.12 14.37
N ASP A 10 14.32 1.32 15.27
CA ASP A 10 14.22 0.93 16.67
C ASP A 10 13.64 2.07 17.54
N ASN A 11 13.97 3.34 17.25
CA ASN A 11 13.59 4.48 18.11
C ASN A 11 12.50 5.40 17.53
N LYS A 12 12.30 5.40 16.21
CA LYS A 12 11.32 6.30 15.54
C LYS A 12 10.09 5.58 15.00
N SER A 13 10.10 4.26 14.94
CA SER A 13 8.95 3.50 14.46
C SER A 13 7.88 3.29 15.52
N ASP A 14 6.65 3.08 15.08
CA ASP A 14 5.55 2.76 15.97
C ASP A 14 5.70 1.30 16.47
N PRO A 15 5.88 1.08 17.79
CA PRO A 15 6.06 -0.26 18.33
C PRO A 15 4.83 -1.15 18.15
N ARG A 16 3.63 -0.57 17.97
CA ARG A 16 2.36 -1.32 17.84
C ARG A 16 2.28 -2.16 16.56
N VAL A 17 3.04 -1.78 15.54
CA VAL A 17 3.06 -2.45 14.23
C VAL A 17 4.32 -3.27 14.00
N ALA A 18 5.24 -3.35 14.98
CA ALA A 18 6.55 -3.98 14.81
C ALA A 18 6.45 -5.46 14.42
N ASP A 19 5.53 -6.19 15.03
CA ASP A 19 5.32 -7.63 14.81
C ASP A 19 4.36 -7.94 13.66
N TRP A 20 3.87 -6.93 12.95
CA TRP A 20 2.92 -7.14 11.87
C TRP A 20 3.61 -7.64 10.61
N PRO A 21 2.94 -8.48 9.79
CA PRO A 21 3.55 -8.98 8.58
C PRO A 21 4.02 -7.85 7.67
N MET A 22 5.25 -7.99 7.15
CA MET A 22 5.94 -7.02 6.28
C MET A 22 6.32 -5.67 6.94
N MET A 23 6.19 -5.54 8.26
CA MET A 23 6.54 -4.31 9.00
C MET A 23 7.89 -4.36 9.73
N SER A 24 8.58 -5.50 9.69
CA SER A 24 9.91 -5.67 10.30
C SER A 24 11.01 -4.92 9.55
N SER A 25 10.89 -4.75 8.23
CA SER A 25 11.87 -4.07 7.38
C SER A 25 11.19 -3.48 6.14
N PRO A 26 11.71 -2.39 5.54
CA PRO A 26 11.24 -1.91 4.23
C PRO A 26 11.65 -2.83 3.06
N VAL A 27 12.64 -3.71 3.28
CA VAL A 27 13.26 -4.53 2.22
C VAL A 27 12.25 -5.42 1.49
N PRO A 28 11.34 -6.16 2.17
CA PRO A 28 10.34 -6.97 1.47
C PRO A 28 9.40 -6.14 0.59
N THR A 29 8.95 -4.98 1.06
CA THR A 29 8.12 -4.05 0.27
C THR A 29 8.87 -3.55 -0.96
N LEU A 30 10.11 -3.08 -0.78
CA LEU A 30 10.94 -2.59 -1.87
C LEU A 30 11.23 -3.68 -2.91
N ALA A 31 11.55 -4.89 -2.46
CA ALA A 31 11.78 -6.03 -3.33
C ALA A 31 10.54 -6.33 -4.20
N LEU A 32 9.34 -6.31 -3.60
CA LEU A 32 8.09 -6.49 -4.33
C LEU A 32 7.79 -5.35 -5.31
N CYS A 33 8.02 -4.09 -4.94
CA CYS A 33 7.84 -2.94 -5.81
C CYS A 33 8.77 -2.99 -7.04
N ILE A 34 10.07 -3.30 -6.82
CA ILE A 34 11.05 -3.45 -7.90
C ILE A 34 10.70 -4.65 -8.78
N PHE A 35 10.36 -5.78 -8.17
CA PHE A 35 9.92 -6.96 -8.90
C PHE A 35 8.68 -6.65 -9.75
N TYR A 36 7.68 -5.96 -9.20
CA TYR A 36 6.49 -5.55 -9.94
C TYR A 36 6.81 -4.66 -11.14
N ALA A 37 7.71 -3.67 -10.97
CA ALA A 37 8.12 -2.79 -12.07
C ALA A 37 8.83 -3.56 -13.19
N TYR A 38 9.80 -4.41 -12.82
CA TYR A 38 10.51 -5.27 -13.77
C TYR A 38 9.57 -6.26 -14.47
N PHE A 39 8.70 -6.91 -13.69
CA PHE A 39 7.73 -7.87 -14.17
C PHE A 39 6.77 -7.24 -15.18
N SER A 40 6.20 -6.08 -14.83
CA SER A 40 5.18 -5.40 -15.63
C SER A 40 5.73 -4.82 -16.93
N LYS A 41 6.96 -4.28 -16.93
CA LYS A 41 7.54 -3.64 -18.11
C LYS A 41 8.36 -4.60 -18.99
N SER A 42 8.95 -5.65 -18.42
CA SER A 42 9.87 -6.51 -19.15
C SER A 42 9.43 -7.97 -19.19
N LEU A 43 9.25 -8.63 -18.05
CA LEU A 43 9.06 -10.09 -18.03
C LEU A 43 7.71 -10.50 -18.61
N ALA A 44 6.61 -9.94 -18.11
CA ALA A 44 5.27 -10.35 -18.51
C ALA A 44 4.94 -10.05 -19.98
N PRO A 45 5.29 -8.87 -20.55
CA PRO A 45 5.10 -8.64 -21.98
C PRO A 45 5.90 -9.61 -22.86
N LYS A 46 7.15 -9.91 -22.50
CA LYS A 46 7.99 -10.89 -23.23
C LYS A 46 7.41 -12.30 -23.19
N LEU A 47 6.88 -12.72 -22.04
CA LEU A 47 6.21 -14.03 -21.91
C LEU A 47 4.91 -14.11 -22.73
N MET A 48 4.19 -12.99 -22.87
CA MET A 48 2.94 -12.91 -23.62
C MET A 48 3.13 -12.64 -25.11
N GLU A 49 4.33 -12.26 -25.57
CA GLU A 49 4.61 -11.96 -26.99
C GLU A 49 4.17 -13.11 -27.90
N LYS A 50 4.62 -14.33 -27.58
CA LYS A 50 4.34 -15.56 -28.35
C LYS A 50 3.01 -16.25 -28.00
N ARG A 51 2.22 -15.69 -27.07
CA ARG A 51 0.95 -16.29 -26.61
C ARG A 51 -0.26 -15.50 -27.12
N LYS A 52 -1.40 -16.17 -27.29
CA LYS A 52 -2.68 -15.49 -27.58
C LYS A 52 -3.20 -14.79 -26.31
N PRO A 53 -3.96 -13.68 -26.43
CA PRO A 53 -4.56 -13.03 -25.27
C PRO A 53 -5.51 -14.00 -24.55
N MET A 54 -5.43 -14.07 -23.22
CA MET A 54 -6.29 -14.95 -22.44
C MET A 54 -7.66 -14.31 -22.21
N ASP A 55 -8.74 -15.08 -22.32
CA ASP A 55 -10.06 -14.62 -21.92
C ASP A 55 -10.26 -14.81 -20.41
N LEU A 56 -10.07 -13.72 -19.68
CA LEU A 56 -10.21 -13.66 -18.22
C LEU A 56 -11.45 -12.87 -17.81
N ARG A 57 -12.45 -12.70 -18.70
CA ARG A 57 -13.59 -11.81 -18.43
C ARG A 57 -14.33 -12.15 -17.14
N ASN A 58 -14.72 -13.42 -16.95
CA ASN A 58 -15.44 -13.84 -15.74
C ASN A 58 -14.57 -13.72 -14.49
N PHE A 59 -13.29 -14.08 -14.61
CA PHE A 59 -12.33 -13.94 -13.52
C PHE A 59 -12.19 -12.47 -13.08
N LEU A 60 -12.08 -11.55 -14.04
CA LEU A 60 -11.98 -10.12 -13.77
C LEU A 60 -13.24 -9.54 -13.11
N VAL A 61 -14.43 -10.05 -13.45
CA VAL A 61 -15.67 -9.64 -12.78
C VAL A 61 -15.62 -10.02 -11.30
N VAL A 62 -15.24 -11.26 -10.98
CA VAL A 62 -15.12 -11.72 -9.59
C VAL A 62 -14.03 -10.96 -8.84
N TYR A 63 -12.88 -10.75 -9.48
CA TYR A 63 -11.77 -10.00 -8.91
C TYR A 63 -12.15 -8.53 -8.63
N ASN A 64 -12.79 -7.84 -9.56
CA ASN A 64 -13.23 -6.45 -9.37
C ASN A 64 -14.33 -6.35 -8.29
N LEU A 65 -15.21 -7.35 -8.20
CA LEU A 65 -16.20 -7.42 -7.13
C LEU A 65 -15.53 -7.59 -5.76
N PHE A 66 -14.56 -8.49 -5.66
CA PHE A 66 -13.75 -8.68 -4.45
C PHE A 66 -13.04 -7.38 -4.05
N GLN A 67 -12.35 -6.72 -4.98
CA GLN A 67 -11.70 -5.42 -4.75
C GLN A 67 -12.67 -4.36 -4.25
N THR A 68 -13.86 -4.32 -4.84
CA THR A 68 -14.93 -3.38 -4.44
C THR A 68 -15.36 -3.64 -3.01
N ILE A 69 -15.71 -4.89 -2.68
CA ILE A 69 -16.13 -5.29 -1.32
C ILE A 69 -15.03 -4.99 -0.30
N PHE A 70 -13.78 -5.33 -0.64
CA PHE A 70 -12.63 -5.10 0.23
C PHE A 70 -12.39 -3.61 0.48
N SER A 71 -12.49 -2.78 -0.56
CA SER A 71 -12.38 -1.32 -0.44
C SER A 71 -13.52 -0.72 0.37
N THR A 72 -14.76 -1.18 0.18
CA THR A 72 -15.91 -0.74 0.98
C THR A 72 -15.74 -1.12 2.45
N TRP A 73 -15.21 -2.31 2.74
CA TRP A 73 -14.93 -2.72 4.10
C TRP A 73 -13.83 -1.88 4.75
N ILE A 74 -12.73 -1.61 4.06
CA ILE A 74 -11.67 -0.69 4.56
C ILE A 74 -12.24 0.70 4.82
N PHE A 75 -13.08 1.22 3.93
CA PHE A 75 -13.73 2.51 4.10
C PHE A 75 -14.62 2.53 5.36
N TYR A 76 -15.43 1.49 5.57
CA TYR A 76 -16.23 1.34 6.79
C TYR A 76 -15.35 1.30 8.05
N GLU A 77 -14.25 0.55 8.03
CA GLU A 77 -13.31 0.49 9.14
C GLU A 77 -12.66 1.84 9.43
N TYR A 78 -12.31 2.64 8.41
CA TYR A 78 -11.80 4.00 8.59
C TYR A 78 -12.84 4.91 9.27
N LEU A 79 -14.09 4.83 8.83
CA LEU A 79 -15.19 5.57 9.44
C LEU A 79 -15.32 5.21 10.93
N GLN A 80 -15.44 3.92 11.24
CA GLN A 80 -15.60 3.46 12.62
C GLN A 80 -14.37 3.67 13.51
N SER A 81 -13.18 3.75 12.93
CA SER A 81 -11.94 3.97 13.67
C SER A 81 -11.72 5.44 14.07
N GLY A 82 -12.50 6.38 13.53
CA GLY A 82 -12.43 7.77 13.98
C GLY A 82 -13.33 8.74 13.22
N TRP A 83 -13.44 8.60 11.90
CA TRP A 83 -14.13 9.58 11.04
C TRP A 83 -15.66 9.62 11.21
N TRP A 84 -16.26 8.66 11.92
CA TRP A 84 -17.67 8.62 12.28
C TRP A 84 -17.92 9.20 13.69
N GLY A 85 -17.52 10.46 13.89
CA GLY A 85 -17.87 11.23 15.09
C GLY A 85 -16.78 11.40 16.15
N HIS A 86 -15.62 10.75 16.01
CA HIS A 86 -14.49 10.95 16.95
C HIS A 86 -13.44 11.94 16.43
N TYR A 87 -13.27 12.05 15.12
CA TYR A 87 -12.32 12.93 14.47
C TYR A 87 -13.01 14.15 13.84
N SER A 88 -12.36 15.31 13.96
CA SER A 88 -12.72 16.50 13.18
C SER A 88 -12.14 16.38 11.77
N PHE A 89 -12.84 16.90 10.76
CA PHE A 89 -12.35 17.06 9.37
C PHE A 89 -11.19 18.07 9.20
N ARG A 90 -10.51 18.43 10.30
CA ARG A 90 -9.30 19.25 10.35
C ARG A 90 -8.07 18.37 10.67
N CYS A 91 -6.89 18.97 10.78
CA CYS A 91 -5.67 18.23 11.16
C CYS A 91 -5.84 17.48 12.49
N GLN A 92 -5.97 16.15 12.42
CA GLN A 92 -5.93 15.27 13.57
C GLN A 92 -4.49 14.81 13.83
N PRO A 93 -4.01 14.81 15.08
CA PRO A 93 -2.77 14.15 15.40
C PRO A 93 -2.98 12.63 15.40
N VAL A 94 -1.94 11.87 15.06
CA VAL A 94 -1.93 10.41 15.23
C VAL A 94 -1.96 10.08 16.71
N ASP A 95 -2.93 9.24 17.11
CA ASP A 95 -2.98 8.69 18.46
C ASP A 95 -2.08 7.45 18.55
N TYR A 96 -0.96 7.60 19.28
CA TYR A 96 0.02 6.53 19.52
C TYR A 96 -0.32 5.65 20.74
N SER A 97 -1.46 5.87 21.40
CA SER A 97 -1.89 5.08 22.55
C SER A 97 -2.36 3.67 22.16
N ASN A 98 -2.48 2.79 23.15
CA ASN A 98 -3.06 1.45 22.99
C ASN A 98 -4.60 1.47 23.15
N ASN A 99 -5.25 2.60 22.90
CA ASN A 99 -6.71 2.69 22.89
C ASN A 99 -7.27 1.75 21.80
N PRO A 100 -8.34 0.99 22.08
CA PRO A 100 -9.02 0.16 21.08
C PRO A 100 -9.30 0.86 19.75
N LEU A 101 -9.69 2.15 19.75
CA LEU A 101 -9.92 2.93 18.53
C LEU A 101 -8.63 3.21 17.75
N ALA A 102 -7.55 3.59 18.44
CA ALA A 102 -6.24 3.84 17.83
C ALA A 102 -5.64 2.56 17.22
N LEU A 103 -5.75 1.43 17.93
CA LEU A 103 -5.33 0.12 17.43
C LEU A 103 -6.19 -0.37 16.27
N ARG A 104 -7.48 -0.02 16.24
CA ARG A 104 -8.37 -0.29 15.10
C ARG A 104 -7.94 0.52 13.88
N MET A 105 -7.67 1.82 14.05
CA MET A 105 -7.15 2.68 12.98
C MET A 105 -5.84 2.15 12.40
N ALA A 106 -4.88 1.79 13.26
CA ALA A 106 -3.61 1.21 12.81
C ALA A 106 -3.83 -0.08 12.00
N ARG A 107 -4.72 -0.97 12.47
CA ARG A 107 -5.07 -2.23 11.76
C ARG A 107 -5.70 -1.94 10.40
N THR A 108 -6.57 -0.94 10.32
CA THR A 108 -7.16 -0.49 9.04
C THR A 108 -6.11 0.04 8.08
N CYS A 109 -5.14 0.83 8.56
CA CYS A 109 -3.99 1.26 7.76
C CYS A 109 -3.18 0.06 7.24
N TRP A 110 -3.08 -1.02 8.02
CA TRP A 110 -2.41 -2.25 7.58
C TRP A 110 -3.18 -3.00 6.50
N TRP A 111 -4.49 -3.12 6.64
CA TRP A 111 -5.32 -3.69 5.58
C TRP A 111 -5.29 -2.87 4.30
N TYR A 112 -5.22 -1.54 4.41
CA TYR A 112 -5.01 -0.65 3.27
C TYR A 112 -3.63 -0.84 2.62
N TYR A 113 -2.57 -1.06 3.40
CA TYR A 113 -1.26 -1.43 2.86
C TYR A 113 -1.30 -2.75 2.10
N ILE A 114 -1.96 -3.78 2.66
CA ILE A 114 -2.16 -5.06 1.97
C ILE A 114 -2.97 -4.88 0.68
N SER A 115 -3.97 -4.00 0.67
CA SER A 115 -4.75 -3.72 -0.54
C SER A 115 -3.89 -3.21 -1.69
N LYS A 116 -2.81 -2.46 -1.42
CA LYS A 116 -1.91 -1.98 -2.48
C LYS A 116 -1.16 -3.08 -3.21
N PHE A 117 -0.88 -4.22 -2.56
CA PHE A 117 -0.31 -5.38 -3.28
C PHE A 117 -1.35 -6.07 -4.14
N THR A 118 -2.62 -6.07 -3.74
CA THR A 118 -3.68 -6.68 -4.54
C THR A 118 -3.89 -5.92 -5.86
N GLU A 119 -3.67 -4.60 -5.88
CA GLU A 119 -3.72 -3.78 -7.11
C GLU A 119 -2.62 -4.16 -8.14
N PHE A 120 -1.55 -4.84 -7.74
CA PHE A 120 -0.54 -5.33 -8.70
C PHE A 120 -1.12 -6.31 -9.73
N PHE A 121 -2.17 -7.04 -9.33
CA PHE A 121 -2.81 -8.00 -10.21
C PHE A 121 -3.57 -7.32 -11.36
N ASP A 122 -4.00 -6.06 -11.23
CA ASP A 122 -4.63 -5.30 -12.32
C ASP A 122 -3.72 -5.23 -13.54
N THR A 123 -2.46 -4.85 -13.30
CA THR A 123 -1.44 -4.73 -14.32
C THR A 123 -1.12 -6.09 -14.94
N LEU A 124 -1.05 -7.14 -14.12
CA LEU A 124 -0.89 -8.50 -14.61
C LEU A 124 -2.04 -8.85 -15.56
N PHE A 125 -3.30 -8.65 -15.17
CA PHE A 125 -4.44 -9.00 -16.03
C PHE A 125 -4.52 -8.17 -17.31
N PHE A 126 -4.12 -6.89 -17.29
CA PHE A 126 -4.02 -6.09 -18.50
C PHE A 126 -2.98 -6.65 -19.47
N ILE A 127 -1.81 -7.07 -18.98
CA ILE A 127 -0.76 -7.68 -19.80
C ILE A 127 -1.20 -9.04 -20.35
N LEU A 128 -1.80 -9.89 -19.51
CA LEU A 128 -2.32 -11.21 -19.89
C LEU A 128 -3.43 -11.14 -20.97
N ARG A 129 -4.18 -10.03 -21.02
CA ARG A 129 -5.18 -9.75 -22.06
C ARG A 129 -4.62 -8.99 -23.27
N LYS A 130 -3.32 -8.71 -23.30
CA LYS A 130 -2.64 -7.85 -24.29
C LYS A 130 -3.26 -6.45 -24.42
N LYS A 131 -3.77 -5.92 -23.31
CA LYS A 131 -4.42 -4.60 -23.22
C LYS A 131 -3.44 -3.53 -22.75
N TYR A 132 -2.32 -3.40 -23.46
CA TYR A 132 -1.20 -2.51 -23.09
C TYR A 132 -1.56 -1.02 -23.05
N GLN A 133 -2.62 -0.61 -23.74
CA GLN A 133 -3.13 0.78 -23.68
C GLN A 133 -3.53 1.21 -22.26
N HIS A 134 -3.91 0.25 -21.39
CA HIS A 134 -4.25 0.54 -20.00
C HIS A 134 -3.01 0.55 -19.07
N VAL A 135 -1.87 0.01 -19.51
CA VAL A 135 -0.62 -0.07 -18.73
C VAL A 135 0.28 1.12 -19.07
N SER A 136 -0.20 2.32 -18.76
CA SER A 136 0.57 3.55 -18.96
C SER A 136 1.80 3.59 -18.04
N THR A 137 2.78 4.44 -18.37
CA THR A 137 3.94 4.68 -17.49
C THR A 137 3.49 5.23 -16.13
N LEU A 138 2.50 6.12 -16.11
CA LEU A 138 1.92 6.64 -14.88
C LEU A 138 1.30 5.52 -14.03
N HIS A 139 0.54 4.60 -14.64
CA HIS A 139 -0.07 3.47 -13.95
C HIS A 139 0.99 2.61 -13.22
N VAL A 140 2.07 2.27 -13.93
CA VAL A 140 3.14 1.42 -13.36
C VAL A 140 3.92 2.16 -12.27
N ILE A 141 4.23 3.45 -12.46
CA ILE A 141 4.93 4.24 -11.43
C ILE A 141 4.04 4.43 -10.20
N HIS A 142 2.76 4.77 -10.39
CA HIS A 142 1.79 4.93 -9.32
C HIS A 142 1.68 3.64 -8.51
N HIS A 143 1.26 2.52 -9.12
CA HIS A 143 1.12 1.28 -8.37
C HIS A 143 2.47 0.78 -7.83
N GLY A 144 3.59 0.99 -8.52
CA GLY A 144 4.90 0.60 -8.03
C GLY A 144 5.35 1.36 -6.77
N CYS A 145 5.04 2.65 -6.65
CA CYS A 145 5.46 3.49 -5.53
C CYS A 145 4.49 3.46 -4.34
N MET A 146 3.18 3.32 -4.59
CA MET A 146 2.15 3.43 -3.56
C MET A 146 2.33 2.47 -2.36
N PRO A 147 2.63 1.16 -2.52
CA PRO A 147 2.86 0.28 -1.38
C PRO A 147 4.03 0.72 -0.51
N PHE A 148 5.11 1.25 -1.11
CA PHE A 148 6.25 1.77 -0.37
C PHE A 148 5.89 3.05 0.39
N SER A 149 5.16 3.98 -0.23
CA SER A 149 4.67 5.19 0.45
C SER A 149 3.74 4.85 1.63
N VAL A 150 2.86 3.85 1.48
CA VAL A 150 1.97 3.43 2.58
C VAL A 150 2.73 2.69 3.68
N TRP A 151 3.75 1.89 3.34
CA TRP A 151 4.63 1.26 4.34
C TRP A 151 5.31 2.30 5.24
N MET A 152 5.85 3.36 4.63
CA MET A 152 6.44 4.49 5.35
C MET A 152 5.40 5.18 6.25
N GLY A 153 4.20 5.47 5.72
CA GLY A 153 3.11 6.03 6.51
C GLY A 153 2.73 5.15 7.72
N MET A 154 2.66 3.83 7.53
CA MET A 154 2.28 2.92 8.60
C MET A 154 3.38 2.69 9.63
N LYS A 155 4.65 2.65 9.22
CA LYS A 155 5.77 2.42 10.13
C LYS A 155 5.99 3.58 11.09
N PHE A 156 5.66 4.80 10.66
CA PHE A 156 5.98 6.04 11.38
C PHE A 156 4.76 6.82 11.88
N ALA A 157 3.59 6.67 11.26
CA ALA A 157 2.39 7.43 11.57
C ALA A 157 1.09 6.67 11.21
N PRO A 158 0.82 5.50 11.84
CA PRO A 158 -0.38 4.71 11.55
C PRO A 158 -1.62 5.36 12.20
N GLY A 159 -2.23 6.33 11.50
CA GLY A 159 -3.41 7.03 11.99
C GLY A 159 -3.91 8.12 11.06
N SER A 160 -5.02 8.76 11.45
CA SER A 160 -5.51 9.90 10.70
C SER A 160 -4.78 11.16 11.15
N GLY A 161 -3.95 11.67 10.23
CA GLY A 161 -3.74 13.09 10.09
C GLY A 161 -2.29 13.51 9.92
N ALA A 162 -2.17 14.60 9.17
CA ALA A 162 -0.96 15.20 8.65
C ALA A 162 -0.14 15.92 9.75
N LYS A 163 0.28 15.20 10.78
CA LYS A 163 1.51 15.56 11.48
C LYS A 163 2.63 14.71 10.91
N PRO A 164 3.30 15.19 9.84
CA PRO A 164 4.47 14.52 9.31
C PRO A 164 5.49 14.39 10.43
N VAL A 165 6.06 13.20 10.58
CA VAL A 165 7.25 13.01 11.39
C VAL A 165 8.31 14.01 10.88
N PRO A 166 8.93 14.83 11.74
CA PRO A 166 9.98 15.75 11.33
C PRO A 166 11.06 14.98 10.54
N GLY A 167 11.16 15.22 9.23
CA GLY A 167 12.07 14.50 8.32
C GLY A 167 11.42 13.76 7.15
N TYR A 168 10.11 13.50 7.18
CA TYR A 168 9.40 12.74 6.12
C TYR A 168 9.43 13.42 4.75
N TYR A 169 9.40 14.77 4.72
CA TYR A 169 9.48 15.54 3.47
C TYR A 169 10.79 15.39 2.71
N ARG A 170 11.87 14.91 3.35
CA ARG A 170 13.17 14.75 2.68
C ARG A 170 13.31 13.42 1.93
N LEU A 171 12.40 12.47 2.15
CA LEU A 171 12.47 11.12 1.57
C LEU A 171 11.47 10.87 0.44
N VAL A 172 10.45 11.73 0.30
CA VAL A 172 9.36 11.58 -0.71
C VAL A 172 9.49 12.60 -1.84
N LEU A 173 10.43 13.55 -1.73
CA LEU A 173 10.72 14.59 -2.74
C LEU A 173 12.17 14.56 -3.25
N VAL A 174 12.77 13.37 -3.30
CA VAL A 174 14.00 13.13 -4.08
C VAL A 174 13.75 11.96 -5.02
#